data_AF-A0A6P0M4A4-F1
#
_entry.id   AF-A0A6P0M4A4-F1
#
_cell.length_a   1.000
_cell.length_b   1.000
_cell.length_c   1.000
_cell.angle_alpha   90.00
_cell.angle_beta   90.00
_cell.angle_gamma   90.00
#
_symmetry.space_group_name_H-M   'P 1'
#
loop_
_entity.id
_entity.type
_entity.pdbx_description
1 polymer ?
#
loop_
_entity_poly.entity_id
_entity_poly.type
_entity_poly.pdbx_seq_one_letter_code
_entity_poly.pdbx_strand_id
1 'polypeptide(L)'
;LRLGKLAVFNIARGVITACYLAMVLASVLLLGSVNILFLVGTHLVALAVMWWRSYQVDLADKNAIASFYQFIWKLFFLEYLIFPAACLFRLSQF
;
A
#
# COMPACT_ATOMS: atom_id res chain seq x y z
N LEU A 1 28.53 -0.72 6.07
CA LEU A 1 27.69 0.47 6.39
C LEU A 1 26.48 0.00 7.20
N ARG A 2 26.28 0.49 8.44
CA ARG A 2 25.03 0.24 9.19
C ARG A 2 24.12 1.45 8.99
N LEU A 3 23.02 1.28 8.26
CA LEU A 3 22.00 2.31 8.11
C LEU A 3 21.26 2.51 9.43
N GLY A 4 21.02 3.76 9.82
CA GLY A 4 20.23 4.08 11.01
C GLY A 4 18.75 3.68 10.85
N LYS A 5 18.05 3.45 11.96
CA LYS A 5 16.63 3.05 11.98
C LYS A 5 15.74 3.98 11.13
N LEU A 6 15.97 5.30 11.24
CA LEU A 6 15.24 6.31 10.47
C LEU A 6 15.46 6.18 8.96
N ALA A 7 16.70 5.93 8.54
CA ALA A 7 17.01 5.75 7.12
C ALA A 7 16.31 4.51 6.57
N VAL A 8 16.38 3.38 7.28
CA VAL A 8 15.70 2.13 6.89
C VAL A 8 14.18 2.32 6.84
N PHE A 9 13.60 3.01 7.83
CA PHE A 9 12.17 3.30 7.88
C PHE A 9 11.73 4.14 6.67
N ASN A 10 12.47 5.19 6.34
CA ASN A 10 12.17 6.05 5.19
C ASN A 10 12.32 5.33 3.85
N ILE A 11 13.34 4.48 3.71
CA ILE A 11 13.52 3.66 2.51
C ILE A 11 12.34 2.70 2.34
N ALA A 12 11.97 1.97 3.40
CA ALA A 12 10.83 1.05 3.37
C ALA A 12 9.53 1.77 3.00
N ARG A 13 9.25 2.91 3.65
CA ARG A 13 8.10 3.77 3.33
C ARG A 13 8.11 4.25 1.88
N GLY A 14 9.28 4.64 1.36
CA GLY A 14 9.46 5.07 -0.02
C GLY A 14 9.19 3.96 -1.03
N VAL A 15 9.73 2.77 -0.79
CA VAL A 15 9.49 1.58 -1.65
C VAL A 15 8.01 1.23 -1.68
N ILE A 16 7.36 1.17 -0.52
CA ILE A 16 5.91 0.87 -0.44
C ILE A 16 5.09 1.93 -1.18
N THR A 17 5.45 3.22 -1.02
CA THR A 17 4.81 4.32 -1.76
C THR A 17 4.95 4.13 -3.27
N ALA A 18 6.15 3.80 -3.75
CA ALA A 18 6.39 3.54 -5.17
C ALA A 18 5.55 2.36 -5.69
N CYS A 19 5.40 1.28 -4.91
CA CYS A 19 4.56 0.15 -5.27
C CYS A 19 3.08 0.55 -5.42
N TYR A 20 2.52 1.28 -4.45
CA TYR A 20 1.14 1.76 -4.53
C TYR A 20 0.91 2.67 -5.74
N LEU A 21 1.83 3.61 -5.99
CA LEU A 21 1.74 4.50 -7.16
C LEU A 21 1.92 3.75 -8.48
N ALA A 22 2.81 2.76 -8.54
CA ALA A 22 2.99 1.91 -9.71
C ALA A 22 1.70 1.14 -10.04
N MET A 23 0.98 0.64 -9.04
CA MET A 23 -0.31 -0.01 -9.24
C MET A 23 -1.39 0.96 -9.72
N VAL A 24 -1.42 2.18 -9.20
CA VAL A 24 -2.31 3.25 -9.72
C VAL A 24 -2.01 3.51 -11.20
N LEU A 25 -0.75 3.67 -11.59
CA LEU A 25 -0.36 3.88 -12.98
C LEU A 25 -0.69 2.65 -13.86
N ALA A 26 -0.37 1.45 -13.39
CA ALA A 26 -0.64 0.20 -14.10
C ALA A 26 -2.15 -0.01 -14.31
N SER A 27 -2.98 0.38 -13.34
CA SER A 27 -4.45 0.28 -13.47
C SER A 27 -5.00 1.10 -14.64
N VAL A 28 -4.40 2.26 -14.92
CA VAL A 28 -4.83 3.17 -15.99
C VAL A 28 -4.18 2.81 -17.33
N LEU A 29 -2.91 2.41 -17.31
CA LEU A 29 -2.11 2.25 -18.53
C LEU A 29 -2.07 0.81 -19.06
N LEU A 30 -2.18 -0.20 -18.19
CA LEU A 30 -1.89 -1.60 -18.53
C LEU A 30 -3.07 -2.54 -18.28
N LEU A 31 -3.88 -2.28 -17.25
CA LEU A 31 -4.94 -3.19 -16.81
C LEU A 31 -6.29 -2.83 -17.43
N GLY A 32 -6.41 -3.08 -18.73
CA GLY A 32 -7.62 -2.83 -19.50
C GLY A 32 -8.84 -3.68 -19.14
N SER A 33 -8.74 -4.61 -18.17
CA SER A 33 -9.80 -5.57 -17.76
C SER A 33 -10.19 -5.52 -16.26
N VAL A 34 -9.80 -4.48 -15.51
CA VAL A 34 -10.19 -4.29 -14.09
C VAL A 34 -11.11 -3.07 -13.91
N ASN A 35 -11.83 -2.98 -12.79
CA ASN A 35 -12.53 -1.76 -12.39
C ASN A 35 -11.49 -0.71 -11.95
N ILE A 36 -11.15 0.20 -12.86
CA ILE A 36 -10.07 1.19 -12.66
C ILE A 36 -10.36 2.10 -11.47
N LEU A 37 -11.59 2.63 -11.37
CA LEU A 37 -11.95 3.56 -10.29
C LEU A 37 -11.81 2.90 -8.92
N PHE A 38 -12.26 1.66 -8.79
CA PHE A 38 -12.11 0.89 -7.56
C PHE A 38 -10.64 0.62 -7.24
N LEU A 39 -9.85 0.17 -8.22
CA LEU A 39 -8.45 -0.19 -8.00
C LEU A 39 -7.60 1.05 -7.64
N VAL A 40 -7.79 2.17 -8.35
CA VAL A 40 -7.14 3.44 -8.04
C VAL A 40 -7.56 3.96 -6.67
N GLY A 41 -8.86 4.00 -6.39
CA GLY A 41 -9.39 4.52 -5.13
C GLY A 41 -8.89 3.76 -3.92
N THR A 42 -8.94 2.42 -3.97
CA THR A 42 -8.46 1.56 -2.87
C THR A 42 -6.96 1.70 -2.64
N HIS A 43 -6.13 1.78 -3.69
CA HIS A 43 -4.68 1.96 -3.55
C HIS A 43 -4.31 3.35 -3.01
N LEU A 44 -5.02 4.41 -3.41
CA LEU A 44 -4.81 5.75 -2.87
C LEU A 44 -5.22 5.85 -1.39
N VAL A 45 -6.33 5.22 -1.01
CA VAL A 45 -6.76 5.13 0.39
C VAL A 45 -5.74 4.34 1.22
N ALA A 46 -5.30 3.17 0.75
CA ALA A 46 -4.28 2.37 1.42
C ALA A 46 -2.97 3.16 1.62
N LEU A 47 -2.53 3.89 0.58
CA LEU A 47 -1.37 4.75 0.64
C LEU A 47 -1.53 5.89 1.67
N ALA A 48 -2.68 6.57 1.67
CA ALA A 48 -2.97 7.64 2.62
C ALA A 48 -2.98 7.14 4.07
N VAL A 49 -3.63 6.00 4.32
CA VAL A 49 -3.67 5.36 5.65
C VAL A 49 -2.26 4.92 6.07
N MET A 50 -1.46 4.36 5.15
CA MET A 50 -0.08 3.98 5.43
C MET A 50 0.76 5.19 5.86
N TRP A 51 0.68 6.30 5.12
CA TRP A 51 1.40 7.52 5.45
C TRP A 51 0.94 8.09 6.80
N TRP A 52 -0.36 8.20 7.03
CA TRP A 52 -0.90 8.69 8.30
C TRP A 52 -0.37 7.88 9.49
N ARG A 53 -0.41 6.55 9.38
CA ARG A 53 0.07 5.65 10.43
C ARG A 53 1.59 5.71 10.59
N SER A 54 2.34 6.01 9.52
CA SER A 54 3.80 6.15 9.55
C SER A 54 4.27 7.34 10.38
N TYR A 55 3.51 8.43 10.42
CA TYR A 55 3.85 9.63 11.21
C TYR A 55 3.72 9.42 12.72
N GLN A 56 3.06 8.35 13.15
CA GLN A 56 2.80 8.05 14.56
C GLN A 56 3.81 7.05 15.15
N VAL A 57 4.80 6.61 14.37
CA VAL A 57 5.74 5.56 14.80
C VAL A 57 6.92 6.18 15.54
N ASP A 58 7.06 5.85 16.83
CA ASP A 58 8.29 6.09 17.58
C ASP A 58 9.36 5.05 17.20
N LEU A 59 10.49 5.50 16.65
CA LEU A 59 11.60 4.63 16.24
C LEU A 59 12.55 4.27 17.40
N ALA A 60 12.40 4.90 18.56
CA ALA A 60 13.08 4.49 19.78
C ALA A 60 12.45 3.20 20.36
N ASP A 61 11.13 3.06 20.26
CA ASP A 61 10.38 1.90 20.73
C ASP A 61 10.32 0.74 19.70
N LYS A 62 10.80 -0.43 20.10
CA LYS A 62 10.76 -1.63 19.26
C LYS A 62 9.33 -2.15 19.05
N ASN A 63 8.44 -1.97 20.01
CA ASN A 63 7.06 -2.43 19.91
C ASN A 63 6.27 -1.58 18.91
N ALA A 64 6.47 -0.26 18.91
CA ALA A 64 5.94 0.63 17.87
C ALA A 64 6.39 0.23 16.46
N ILE A 65 7.67 -0.10 16.26
CA ILE A 65 8.20 -0.58 14.97
C ILE A 65 7.54 -1.91 14.56
N ALA A 66 7.48 -2.88 15.48
CA ALA A 66 6.87 -4.19 15.22
C ALA A 66 5.37 -4.05 14.88
N SER A 67 4.65 -3.18 15.59
CA SER A 67 3.25 -2.86 15.31
C SER A 67 3.09 -2.22 13.94
N PHE A 68 3.98 -1.31 13.54
CA PHE A 68 3.99 -0.73 12.19
C PHE A 68 4.20 -1.79 11.11
N TYR A 69 5.17 -2.66 11.31
CA TYR A 69 5.44 -3.78 10.40
C TYR A 69 4.23 -4.71 10.24
N GLN A 70 3.57 -5.09 11.35
CA GLN A 70 2.36 -5.92 11.30
C GLN A 70 1.20 -5.27 10.52
N PHE A 71 1.09 -3.94 10.61
CA PHE A 71 0.11 -3.21 9.80
C PHE A 71 0.45 -3.19 8.32
N ILE A 72 1.72 -3.02 7.96
CA ILE A 72 2.17 -3.16 6.57
C ILE A 72 1.82 -4.55 6.03
N TRP A 73 2.01 -5.61 6.83
CA TRP A 73 1.57 -6.96 6.47
C TRP A 73 0.06 -7.05 6.20
N LYS A 74 -0.77 -6.41 7.03
CA LYS A 74 -2.22 -6.37 6.81
C LYS A 74 -2.58 -5.67 5.49
N LEU A 75 -1.87 -4.58 5.15
CA LEU A 75 -2.05 -3.92 3.86
C LEU A 75 -1.67 -4.84 2.69
N PHE A 76 -0.53 -5.53 2.75
CA PHE A 76 -0.15 -6.53 1.75
C PHE A 76 -1.19 -7.64 1.62
N PHE A 77 -1.72 -8.15 2.74
CA PHE A 77 -2.77 -9.16 2.69
C PHE A 77 -4.08 -8.64 2.09
N LEU A 78 -4.40 -7.36 2.31
CA LEU A 78 -5.59 -6.72 1.76
C LEU A 78 -5.53 -6.65 0.23
N GLU A 79 -4.34 -6.53 -0.37
CA GLU A 79 -4.18 -6.53 -1.83
C GLU A 79 -4.70 -7.81 -2.50
N TYR A 80 -4.57 -8.96 -1.82
CA TYR A 80 -5.14 -10.23 -2.30
C TYR A 80 -6.67 -10.22 -2.37
N LEU A 81 -7.33 -9.30 -1.66
CA LEU A 81 -8.77 -9.09 -1.74
C LEU A 81 -9.12 -7.99 -2.75
N ILE A 82 -8.38 -6.88 -2.73
CA ILE A 82 -8.62 -5.72 -3.59
C ILE A 82 -8.53 -6.10 -5.07
N PHE A 83 -7.49 -6.82 -5.48
CA PHE A 83 -7.29 -7.09 -6.90
C PHE A 83 -8.37 -8.01 -7.49
N PRO A 84 -8.73 -9.16 -6.89
CA PRO A 84 -9.86 -9.96 -7.35
C PRO A 84 -11.19 -9.20 -7.31
N ALA A 85 -11.44 -8.40 -6.27
CA ALA A 85 -12.64 -7.57 -6.20
C ALA A 85 -12.71 -6.56 -7.35
N ALA A 86 -11.58 -5.94 -7.74
CA ALA A 86 -11.51 -5.05 -8.89
C ALA A 86 -11.86 -5.76 -10.20
N CYS A 87 -11.47 -7.03 -10.37
CA CYS A 87 -11.86 -7.84 -11.52
C CYS A 87 -13.37 -8.17 -11.49
N LEU A 88 -13.89 -8.62 -10.34
CA LEU A 88 -15.29 -9.01 -10.17
C LEU A 88 -16.24 -7.83 -10.37
N PHE A 89 -15.93 -6.66 -9.80
CA PHE A 89 -16.74 -5.45 -9.95
C PHE A 89 -16.70 -4.86 -11.36
N ARG A 90 -15.80 -5.33 -12.23
CA ARG A 90 -15.90 -5.02 -13.65
C ARG A 90 -16.94 -5.90 -14.35
N LEU A 91 -16.99 -7.19 -14.01
CA LEU A 91 -17.94 -8.13 -14.59
C LEU A 91 -19.40 -7.75 -14.27
N SER A 92 -19.65 -7.13 -13.12
CA SER A 92 -20.97 -6.64 -12.71
C SER A 92 -21.41 -5.33 -13.38
N GLN A 93 -20.60 -4.77 -14.28
CA GLN A 93 -20.90 -3.53 -15.02
C GLN A 93 -21.29 -3.83 -16.48
N PHE A 94 -21.56 -5.10 -16.82
CA PHE A 94 -22.07 -5.57 -18.11
C PHE A 94 -23.52 -6.05 -17.98
#